data_AF-A0A3C0AIB9-F1
#
_entry.id   AF-A0A3C0AIB9-F1
#
_cell.length_a   1.000
_cell.length_b   1.000
_cell.length_c   1.000
_cell.angle_alpha   90.00
_cell.angle_beta   90.00
_cell.angle_gamma   90.00
#
_symmetry.space_group_name_H-M   'P 1'
#
loop_
_entity.id
_entity.type
_entity.pdbx_description
1 polymer ?
#
loop_
_entity_poly.entity_id
_entity_poly.type
_entity_poly.pdbx_seq_one_letter_code
_entity_poly.pdbx_strand_id
1 'polypeptide(L)'
;MTGLTKYFHHRVFLALICGLIVFAQTPALTACPFCSAPSLTLTEQLSQSDVAVLAQWTEAEKGTLEKAGTTVFEVKEIVRQSDKEKLKAGDQITINRHRPGKKGNLFLLLGTKGAEVDWGDPIEVTETSFHYISQAPAPEVKTSKRLTYFLKFLEYPDQMISNDAYAEFANAPYEDITPLSKEMPREKIRKWLIDPDTP
;
A
#
# COMPACT_ATOMS: atom_id res chain seq x y z
N MET A 1 66.32 -18.77 -17.87
CA MET A 1 65.18 -19.08 -16.96
C MET A 1 64.20 -17.90 -16.84
N THR A 2 63.78 -17.29 -17.95
CA THR A 2 62.97 -16.04 -17.94
C THR A 2 61.65 -16.13 -18.72
N GLY A 3 61.38 -17.24 -19.41
CA GLY A 3 60.16 -17.43 -20.20
C GLY A 3 58.97 -17.97 -19.39
N LEU A 4 59.21 -18.85 -18.41
CA LEU A 4 58.14 -19.63 -17.76
C LEU A 4 57.25 -18.79 -16.81
N THR A 5 57.83 -17.82 -16.13
CA THR A 5 57.11 -16.90 -15.22
C THR A 5 56.16 -15.96 -15.95
N LYS A 6 56.52 -15.55 -17.17
CA LYS A 6 55.69 -14.64 -18.00
C LYS A 6 54.41 -15.32 -18.48
N TYR A 7 54.48 -16.60 -18.85
CA TYR A 7 53.30 -17.39 -19.22
C TYR A 7 52.35 -17.65 -18.04
N PHE A 8 52.90 -17.85 -16.83
CA PHE A 8 52.07 -18.07 -15.64
C PHE A 8 51.28 -16.81 -15.26
N HIS A 9 51.92 -15.64 -15.28
CA HIS A 9 51.22 -14.37 -15.02
C HIS A 9 50.16 -14.04 -16.08
N HIS A 10 50.40 -14.37 -17.35
CA HIS A 10 49.43 -14.11 -18.40
C HIS A 10 48.18 -15.00 -18.28
N ARG A 11 48.33 -16.27 -17.88
CA ARG A 11 47.19 -17.18 -17.66
C ARG A 11 46.39 -16.82 -16.42
N VAL A 12 47.04 -16.37 -15.34
CA VAL A 12 46.37 -15.89 -14.13
C VAL A 12 45.62 -14.58 -14.41
N PHE A 13 46.22 -13.67 -15.19
CA PHE A 13 45.58 -12.41 -15.58
C PHE A 13 44.39 -12.64 -16.51
N LEU A 14 44.50 -13.56 -17.47
CA LEU A 14 43.40 -13.93 -18.35
C LEU A 14 42.25 -14.63 -17.58
N ALA A 15 42.57 -15.47 -16.59
CA ALA A 15 41.58 -16.10 -15.72
C ALA A 15 40.87 -15.09 -14.82
N LEU A 16 41.59 -14.08 -14.30
CA LEU A 16 41.01 -12.97 -13.55
C LEU A 16 40.07 -12.10 -14.41
N ILE A 17 40.45 -11.82 -15.66
CA ILE A 17 39.60 -11.07 -16.60
C ILE A 17 38.36 -11.88 -16.97
N CYS A 18 38.49 -13.17 -17.28
CA CYS A 18 37.33 -14.02 -17.54
C CYS A 18 36.41 -14.15 -16.31
N GLY A 19 36.97 -14.21 -15.10
CA GLY A 19 36.18 -14.22 -13.85
C GLY A 19 35.41 -12.91 -13.63
N LEU A 20 36.00 -11.76 -13.95
CA LEU A 20 35.34 -10.45 -13.86
C LEU A 20 34.22 -10.28 -14.89
N ILE A 21 34.40 -10.80 -16.11
CA ILE A 21 33.37 -10.73 -17.17
C ILE A 21 32.15 -11.60 -16.83
N VAL A 22 32.34 -12.75 -16.19
CA VAL A 22 31.22 -13.61 -15.77
C VAL A 22 30.40 -12.99 -14.62
N PHE A 23 31.04 -12.24 -13.71
CA PHE A 23 30.31 -11.53 -12.64
C PHE A 23 29.52 -10.31 -13.14
N ALA A 24 30.01 -9.65 -14.20
CA ALA A 24 29.36 -8.47 -14.79
C ALA A 24 28.10 -8.80 -15.62
N GLN A 25 27.81 -10.09 -15.84
CA GLN A 25 26.65 -10.56 -16.61
C GLN A 25 25.54 -11.15 -15.74
N THR A 26 25.53 -10.89 -14.43
CA THR A 26 24.32 -11.17 -13.63
C THR A 26 23.22 -10.22 -14.11
N PRO A 27 22.17 -10.69 -14.80
CA PRO A 27 21.02 -9.84 -15.02
C PRO A 27 20.54 -9.45 -13.62
N ALA A 28 20.35 -8.15 -13.39
CA ALA A 28 19.56 -7.69 -12.27
C ALA A 28 18.19 -8.35 -12.45
N LEU A 29 17.99 -9.47 -11.77
CA LEU A 29 16.71 -10.12 -11.68
C LEU A 29 15.78 -9.06 -11.11
N THR A 30 14.93 -8.53 -11.98
CA THR A 30 13.66 -7.90 -11.66
C THR A 30 12.86 -8.90 -10.85
N ALA A 31 13.23 -9.10 -9.59
CA ALA A 31 12.56 -9.99 -8.69
C ALA A 31 11.16 -9.40 -8.48
N CYS A 32 10.17 -10.04 -9.11
CA CYS A 32 8.73 -9.88 -8.95
C CYS A 32 8.22 -8.42 -8.98
N PRO A 33 7.66 -7.93 -10.11
CA PRO A 33 6.89 -6.67 -10.10
C PRO A 33 5.66 -6.70 -9.17
N PHE A 34 5.33 -7.88 -8.62
CA PHE A 34 4.27 -8.12 -7.63
C PHE A 34 4.78 -8.30 -6.19
N CYS A 35 6.09 -8.15 -5.93
CA CYS A 35 6.65 -8.16 -4.58
C CYS A 35 6.56 -6.78 -3.92
N SER A 36 5.38 -6.15 -3.95
CA SER A 36 5.10 -5.21 -2.86
C SER A 36 5.17 -6.03 -1.58
N ALA A 37 6.10 -5.69 -0.68
CA ALA A 37 6.19 -6.33 0.63
C ALA A 37 4.78 -6.40 1.24
N PRO A 38 4.42 -7.49 1.93
CA PRO A 38 3.09 -7.62 2.52
C PRO A 38 2.82 -6.42 3.41
N SER A 39 1.95 -5.54 2.93
CA SER A 39 1.46 -4.37 3.64
C SER A 39 0.08 -4.70 4.18
N LEU A 40 -0.26 -4.12 5.33
CA LEU A 40 -1.60 -4.22 5.89
C LEU A 40 -2.64 -3.70 4.89
N THR A 41 -3.78 -4.37 4.82
CA THR A 41 -4.92 -3.86 4.04
C THR A 41 -5.43 -2.55 4.64
N LEU A 42 -6.17 -1.76 3.87
CA LEU A 42 -6.74 -0.49 4.34
C LEU A 42 -7.69 -0.73 5.53
N THR A 43 -8.42 -1.84 5.54
CA THR A 43 -9.27 -2.23 6.68
C THR A 43 -8.44 -2.56 7.92
N GLU A 44 -7.33 -3.28 7.76
CA GLU A 44 -6.41 -3.60 8.86
C GLU A 44 -5.77 -2.33 9.43
N GLN A 45 -5.26 -1.44 8.57
CA GLN A 45 -4.69 -0.16 8.98
C GLN A 45 -5.71 0.69 9.75
N LEU A 46 -6.94 0.81 9.23
CA LEU A 46 -8.02 1.54 9.88
C LEU A 46 -8.38 0.94 11.25
N SER A 47 -8.45 -0.39 11.34
CA SER A 47 -8.79 -1.09 12.58
C SER A 47 -7.71 -1.00 13.64
N GLN A 48 -6.44 -0.96 13.24
CA GLN A 48 -5.29 -0.82 14.15
C GLN A 48 -5.09 0.62 14.63
N SER A 49 -5.72 1.60 13.98
CA SER A 49 -5.62 3.01 14.36
C SER A 49 -6.50 3.33 15.56
N ASP A 50 -6.02 4.18 16.47
CA ASP A 50 -6.82 4.71 17.58
C ASP A 50 -7.73 5.85 17.12
N VAL A 51 -7.28 6.59 16.11
CA VAL A 51 -8.00 7.72 15.51
C VAL A 51 -7.90 7.61 13.99
N ALA A 52 -9.02 7.81 13.31
CA ALA A 52 -9.06 7.92 11.85
C ALA A 52 -10.06 9.00 11.43
N VAL A 53 -9.64 9.86 10.52
CA VAL A 53 -10.47 10.96 10.02
C VAL A 53 -10.35 11.09 8.50
N LEU A 54 -11.45 11.49 7.87
CA LEU A 54 -11.40 12.11 6.56
C LEU A 54 -11.01 13.56 6.76
N ALA A 55 -9.93 14.00 6.13
CA ALA A 55 -9.46 15.36 6.20
C ALA A 55 -9.24 15.93 4.80
N GLN A 56 -9.44 17.23 4.67
CA GLN A 56 -9.21 17.96 3.44
C GLN A 56 -7.89 18.73 3.55
N TRP A 57 -7.03 18.58 2.55
CA TRP A 57 -5.78 19.34 2.47
C TRP A 57 -6.08 20.84 2.35
N THR A 58 -5.44 21.67 3.17
CA THR A 58 -5.65 23.12 3.17
C THR A 58 -4.44 23.88 2.65
N GLU A 59 -3.27 23.63 3.23
CA GLU A 59 -2.00 24.27 2.89
C GLU A 59 -0.79 23.43 3.32
N ALA A 60 0.38 23.71 2.72
CA ALA A 60 1.63 23.09 3.12
C ALA A 60 2.81 24.06 2.95
N GLU A 61 3.74 24.03 3.90
CA GLU A 61 5.01 24.74 3.82
C GLU A 61 6.14 23.75 3.51
N LYS A 62 7.05 24.12 2.62
CA LYS A 62 8.25 23.33 2.38
C LYS A 62 9.21 23.53 3.55
N GLY A 63 9.86 22.43 3.95
CA GLY A 63 10.93 22.49 4.95
C GLY A 63 12.19 23.15 4.41
N THR A 64 13.07 23.54 5.33
CA THR A 64 14.44 23.94 5.06
C THR A 64 15.41 22.85 5.54
N LEU A 65 16.72 23.07 5.42
CA LEU A 65 17.71 22.16 5.99
C LEU A 65 17.62 22.06 7.52
N GLU A 66 17.04 23.06 8.18
CA GLU A 66 16.98 23.17 9.64
C GLU A 66 15.58 22.91 10.21
N LYS A 67 14.53 23.08 9.41
CA LYS A 67 13.13 22.93 9.84
C LYS A 67 12.37 21.97 8.93
N ALA A 68 11.67 21.00 9.52
CA ALA A 68 10.75 20.15 8.77
C ALA A 68 9.65 20.99 8.11
N GLY A 69 9.23 20.58 6.92
CA GLY A 69 8.04 21.17 6.28
C GLY A 69 6.78 20.79 7.03
N THR A 70 5.69 21.48 6.77
CA THR A 70 4.41 21.26 7.43
C THR A 70 3.31 21.07 6.40
N THR A 71 2.26 20.35 6.79
CA THR A 71 1.01 20.26 6.04
C THR A 71 -0.14 20.39 7.01
N VAL A 72 -1.13 21.20 6.65
CA VAL A 72 -2.35 21.41 7.43
C VAL A 72 -3.50 20.73 6.71
N PHE A 73 -4.34 20.07 7.49
CA PHE A 73 -5.56 19.43 7.06
C PHE A 73 -6.73 19.91 7.90
N GLU A 74 -7.91 20.07 7.30
CA GLU A 74 -9.17 20.31 8.00
C GLU A 74 -9.96 19.01 8.10
N VAL A 75 -10.37 18.62 9.31
CA VAL A 75 -11.19 17.43 9.54
C VAL A 75 -12.57 17.63 8.90
N LYS A 76 -12.96 16.74 7.99
CA LYS A 76 -14.30 16.71 7.39
C LYS A 76 -15.22 15.74 8.11
N GLU A 77 -14.72 14.55 8.41
CA GLU A 77 -15.48 13.47 9.04
C GLU A 77 -14.60 12.66 9.97
N ILE A 78 -15.18 12.21 11.08
CA ILE A 78 -14.50 11.32 12.03
C ILE A 78 -14.96 9.90 11.73
N VAL A 79 -14.02 9.07 11.29
CA VAL A 79 -14.27 7.65 10.98
C VAL A 79 -14.16 6.82 12.26
N ARG A 80 -13.14 7.13 13.06
CA ARG A 80 -12.83 6.43 14.31
C ARG A 80 -12.17 7.40 15.28
N GLN A 81 -12.55 7.33 16.55
CA GLN A 81 -11.83 7.99 17.62
C GLN A 81 -12.04 7.21 18.92
N SER A 82 -11.05 7.22 19.79
CA SER A 82 -11.20 6.71 21.16
C SER A 82 -12.06 7.68 22.00
N ASP A 83 -12.76 7.18 23.02
CA ASP A 83 -13.63 7.99 23.90
C ASP A 83 -12.91 9.16 24.61
N LYS A 84 -11.58 9.12 24.66
CA LYS A 84 -10.75 10.15 25.29
C LYS A 84 -10.43 11.30 24.33
N GLU A 85 -10.65 11.13 23.04
CA GLU A 85 -10.36 12.10 22.00
C GLU A 85 -11.64 12.90 21.70
N LYS A 86 -11.48 14.19 21.43
CA LYS A 86 -12.59 15.12 21.21
C LYS A 86 -12.42 15.90 19.92
N LEU A 87 -11.93 15.23 18.88
CA LEU A 87 -11.86 15.83 17.56
C LEU A 87 -13.27 16.13 17.06
N LYS A 88 -13.40 17.18 16.26
CA LYS A 88 -14.63 17.62 15.63
C LYS A 88 -14.38 17.95 14.17
N ALA A 89 -15.43 17.85 13.36
CA ALA A 89 -15.38 18.39 12.01
C ALA A 89 -15.07 19.90 12.07
N GLY A 90 -14.17 20.35 11.20
CA GLY A 90 -13.61 21.71 11.17
C GLY A 90 -12.32 21.89 11.97
N ASP A 91 -11.92 20.93 12.81
CA ASP A 91 -10.63 21.00 13.50
C ASP A 91 -9.47 20.93 12.51
N GLN A 92 -8.36 21.60 12.83
CA GLN A 92 -7.13 21.55 12.03
C GLN A 92 -6.14 20.55 12.60
N ILE A 93 -5.60 19.71 11.72
CA ILE A 93 -4.51 18.78 12.02
C ILE A 93 -3.27 19.25 11.26
N THR A 94 -2.19 19.50 11.99
CA THR A 94 -0.90 19.86 11.41
C THR A 94 0.06 18.68 11.51
N ILE A 95 0.55 18.22 10.37
CA ILE A 95 1.59 17.19 10.30
C ILE A 95 2.93 17.88 9.99
N ASN A 96 3.96 17.58 10.79
CA ASN A 96 5.32 18.11 10.64
C ASN A 96 6.10 17.44 9.49
N ARG A 97 5.44 17.28 8.35
CA ARG A 97 6.04 16.84 7.10
C ARG A 97 5.35 17.55 5.94
N HIS A 98 6.11 18.00 4.96
CA HIS A 98 5.56 18.53 3.72
C HIS A 98 4.89 17.40 2.92
N ARG A 99 3.64 17.61 2.53
CA ARG A 99 2.89 16.74 1.61
C ARG A 99 2.35 17.60 0.47
N PRO A 100 2.70 17.29 -0.79
CA PRO A 100 2.12 17.97 -1.92
C PRO A 100 0.62 17.68 -1.97
N GLY A 101 -0.16 18.69 -2.32
CA GLY A 101 -1.60 18.59 -2.43
C GLY A 101 -2.19 19.88 -2.98
N LYS A 102 -3.48 19.86 -3.31
CA LYS A 102 -4.25 21.04 -3.68
C LYS A 102 -5.37 21.21 -2.67
N LYS A 103 -5.73 22.46 -2.41
CA LYS A 103 -6.88 22.79 -1.57
C LYS A 103 -8.10 22.05 -2.12
N GLY A 104 -8.72 21.26 -1.26
CA GLY A 104 -9.86 20.44 -1.65
C GLY A 104 -9.59 18.94 -1.70
N ASN A 105 -8.34 18.51 -1.94
CA ASN A 105 -7.99 17.09 -1.98
C ASN A 105 -8.29 16.41 -0.63
N LEU A 106 -8.81 15.19 -0.70
CA LEU A 106 -9.21 14.42 0.47
C LEU A 106 -8.12 13.42 0.85
N PHE A 107 -7.94 13.24 2.14
CA PHE A 107 -6.96 12.34 2.73
C PHE A 107 -7.61 11.58 3.88
N LEU A 108 -7.34 10.28 3.95
CA LEU A 108 -7.55 9.49 5.15
C LEU A 108 -6.32 9.66 6.03
N LEU A 109 -6.53 10.23 7.23
CA LEU A 109 -5.49 10.34 8.24
C LEU A 109 -5.70 9.27 9.29
N LEU A 110 -4.66 8.48 9.54
CA LEU A 110 -4.64 7.41 10.52
C LEU A 110 -3.67 7.79 11.64
N GLY A 111 -4.11 7.68 12.88
CA GLY A 111 -3.37 8.12 14.05
C GLY A 111 -3.30 7.05 15.14
N THR A 112 -2.13 6.92 15.74
CA THR A 112 -1.90 6.11 16.94
C THR A 112 -1.82 7.02 18.17
N LYS A 113 -2.41 6.61 19.28
CA LYS A 113 -2.47 7.41 20.50
C LYS A 113 -1.19 7.28 21.32
N GLY A 114 -0.53 8.42 21.57
CA GLY A 114 0.53 8.58 22.57
C GLY A 114 0.14 9.62 23.63
N ALA A 115 1.06 10.54 23.96
CA ALA A 115 0.74 11.76 24.71
C ALA A 115 -0.08 12.74 23.86
N GLU A 116 0.24 12.80 22.57
CA GLU A 116 -0.55 13.41 21.50
C GLU A 116 -0.82 12.32 20.44
N VAL A 117 -1.70 12.59 19.48
CA VAL A 117 -1.94 11.68 18.36
C VAL A 117 -0.74 11.72 17.44
N ASP A 118 -0.10 10.57 17.25
CA ASP A 118 0.95 10.39 16.25
C ASP A 118 0.31 10.01 14.92
N TRP A 119 0.33 10.95 13.98
CA TRP A 119 -0.28 10.79 12.66
C TRP A 119 0.68 10.06 11.72
N GLY A 120 0.19 8.97 11.14
CA GLY A 120 0.88 8.24 10.08
C GLY A 120 0.94 9.03 8.77
N ASP A 121 1.44 8.35 7.74
CA ASP A 121 1.50 8.93 6.40
C ASP A 121 0.08 9.14 5.82
N PRO A 122 -0.30 10.38 5.43
CA PRO A 122 -1.62 10.65 4.86
C PRO A 122 -1.85 9.84 3.58
N ILE A 123 -3.00 9.19 3.49
CA ILE A 123 -3.42 8.42 2.32
C ILE A 123 -4.36 9.28 1.51
N GLU A 124 -3.95 9.70 0.31
CA GLU A 124 -4.83 10.46 -0.59
C GLU A 124 -5.99 9.57 -1.06
N VAL A 125 -7.22 10.06 -0.92
CA VAL A 125 -8.43 9.30 -1.23
C VAL A 125 -9.37 10.13 -2.11
N THR A 126 -10.20 9.44 -2.89
CA THR A 126 -11.40 10.02 -3.49
C THR A 126 -12.57 9.83 -2.52
N GLU A 127 -13.70 10.51 -2.75
CA GLU A 127 -14.93 10.22 -1.99
C GLU A 127 -15.32 8.74 -2.14
N THR A 128 -15.15 8.19 -3.34
CA THR A 128 -15.42 6.78 -3.66
C THR A 128 -14.52 5.84 -2.86
N SER A 129 -13.20 6.05 -2.85
CA SER A 129 -12.29 5.18 -2.11
C SER A 129 -12.45 5.35 -0.60
N PHE A 130 -12.76 6.56 -0.12
CA PHE A 130 -13.14 6.78 1.27
C PHE A 130 -14.39 6.00 1.68
N HIS A 131 -15.45 6.03 0.87
CA HIS A 131 -16.66 5.26 1.14
C HIS A 131 -16.40 3.75 1.13
N TYR A 132 -15.58 3.28 0.20
CA TYR A 132 -15.16 1.88 0.18
C TYR A 132 -14.47 1.46 1.49
N ILE A 133 -13.54 2.28 2.00
CA ILE A 133 -12.80 2.00 3.24
C ILE A 133 -13.72 2.07 4.47
N SER A 134 -14.52 3.13 4.59
CA SER A 134 -15.38 3.37 5.76
C SER A 134 -16.54 2.39 5.87
N GLN A 135 -17.00 1.82 4.75
CA GLN A 135 -18.05 0.80 4.72
C GLN A 135 -17.51 -0.64 4.77
N ALA A 136 -16.19 -0.83 4.74
CA ALA A 136 -15.59 -2.15 4.80
C ALA A 136 -15.95 -2.85 6.13
N PRO A 137 -16.32 -4.14 6.09
CA PRO A 137 -16.61 -4.89 7.31
C PRO A 137 -15.39 -4.96 8.25
N ALA A 138 -15.62 -4.66 9.53
CA ALA A 138 -14.58 -4.67 10.55
C ALA A 138 -13.87 -6.04 10.66
N PRO A 139 -12.59 -6.10 11.07
CA PRO A 139 -11.82 -7.35 11.09
C PRO A 139 -12.39 -8.45 12.00
N GLU A 140 -13.20 -8.11 12.98
CA GLU A 140 -13.86 -9.07 13.87
C GLU A 140 -14.98 -9.85 13.17
N VAL A 141 -15.48 -9.35 12.03
CA VAL A 141 -16.42 -10.08 11.19
C VAL A 141 -15.70 -11.26 10.56
N LYS A 142 -16.34 -12.44 10.57
CA LYS A 142 -15.78 -13.66 9.96
C LYS A 142 -15.24 -13.38 8.54
N THR A 143 -13.99 -13.76 8.28
CA THR A 143 -13.28 -13.53 7.00
C THR A 143 -14.13 -13.88 5.78
N SER A 144 -14.74 -15.07 5.74
CA SER A 144 -15.63 -15.47 4.64
C SER A 144 -16.78 -14.47 4.37
N LYS A 145 -17.34 -13.82 5.40
CA LYS A 145 -18.36 -12.77 5.22
C LYS A 145 -17.75 -11.45 4.77
N ARG A 146 -16.55 -11.10 5.26
CA ARG A 146 -15.82 -9.90 4.82
C ARG A 146 -15.49 -9.99 3.32
N LEU A 147 -15.03 -11.14 2.86
CA LEU A 147 -14.67 -11.38 1.47
C LEU A 147 -15.84 -11.20 0.50
N THR A 148 -17.10 -11.42 0.90
CA THR A 148 -18.27 -11.13 0.06
C THR A 148 -18.40 -9.63 -0.27
N TYR A 149 -17.95 -8.75 0.64
CA TYR A 149 -17.86 -7.32 0.36
C TYR A 149 -16.76 -7.05 -0.68
N PHE A 150 -15.54 -7.52 -0.43
CA PHE A 150 -14.37 -7.28 -1.29
C PHE A 150 -14.50 -7.90 -2.69
N LEU A 151 -15.25 -9.01 -2.83
CA LEU A 151 -15.50 -9.67 -4.12
C LEU A 151 -16.10 -8.71 -5.16
N LYS A 152 -16.88 -7.73 -4.72
CA LYS A 152 -17.53 -6.73 -5.59
C LYS A 152 -16.55 -5.74 -6.20
N PHE A 153 -15.34 -5.66 -5.66
CA PHE A 153 -14.37 -4.60 -5.92
C PHE A 153 -13.09 -5.07 -6.61
N LEU A 154 -12.93 -6.38 -6.85
CA LEU A 154 -11.73 -6.94 -7.49
C LEU A 154 -11.40 -6.34 -8.87
N GLU A 155 -12.40 -5.84 -9.58
CA GLU A 155 -12.26 -5.20 -10.90
C GLU A 155 -12.72 -3.74 -10.89
N TYR A 156 -12.74 -3.12 -9.71
CA TYR A 156 -13.12 -1.72 -9.62
C TYR A 156 -12.06 -0.83 -10.31
N PRO A 157 -12.47 0.16 -11.13
CA PRO A 157 -11.53 0.95 -11.94
C PRO A 157 -10.59 1.84 -11.11
N ASP A 158 -10.99 2.20 -9.89
CA ASP A 158 -10.06 2.83 -8.94
C ASP A 158 -9.09 1.77 -8.43
N GLN A 159 -7.81 1.94 -8.78
CA GLN A 159 -6.75 1.00 -8.48
C GLN A 159 -6.51 0.84 -6.97
N MET A 160 -6.78 1.86 -6.14
CA MET A 160 -6.68 1.72 -4.69
C MET A 160 -7.68 0.69 -4.18
N ILE A 161 -8.91 0.76 -4.67
CA ILE A 161 -10.00 -0.12 -4.27
C ILE A 161 -9.75 -1.55 -4.75
N SER A 162 -9.40 -1.74 -6.02
CA SER A 162 -9.17 -3.09 -6.57
C SER A 162 -7.92 -3.76 -6.00
N ASN A 163 -6.85 -3.00 -5.76
CA ASN A 163 -5.65 -3.55 -5.11
C ASN A 163 -5.92 -3.95 -3.66
N ASP A 164 -6.66 -3.14 -2.91
CA ASP A 164 -7.01 -3.48 -1.52
C ASP A 164 -7.93 -4.69 -1.45
N ALA A 165 -8.95 -4.74 -2.32
CA ALA A 165 -9.82 -5.91 -2.42
C ALA A 165 -9.03 -7.18 -2.78
N TYR A 166 -8.07 -7.08 -3.71
CA TYR A 166 -7.17 -8.18 -4.03
C TYR A 166 -6.32 -8.59 -2.81
N ALA A 167 -5.77 -7.63 -2.06
CA ALA A 167 -4.97 -7.89 -0.87
C ALA A 167 -5.77 -8.61 0.23
N GLU A 168 -7.04 -8.25 0.43
CA GLU A 168 -7.94 -8.96 1.36
C GLU A 168 -8.13 -10.43 0.97
N PHE A 169 -8.21 -10.75 -0.33
CA PHE A 169 -8.23 -12.14 -0.81
C PHE A 169 -6.86 -12.83 -0.68
N ALA A 170 -5.77 -12.12 -0.98
CA ALA A 170 -4.42 -12.67 -0.92
C ALA A 170 -4.01 -13.04 0.52
N ASN A 171 -4.49 -12.29 1.52
CA ASN A 171 -4.26 -12.56 2.94
C ASN A 171 -5.19 -13.63 3.53
N ALA A 172 -6.26 -14.00 2.82
CA ALA A 172 -7.28 -14.90 3.37
C ALA A 172 -6.89 -16.39 3.26
N PRO A 173 -7.17 -17.20 4.30
CA PRO A 173 -7.05 -18.65 4.22
C PRO A 173 -7.96 -19.25 3.13
N TYR A 174 -7.48 -20.27 2.42
CA TYR A 174 -8.25 -20.94 1.37
C TYR A 174 -9.60 -21.50 1.85
N GLU A 175 -9.66 -21.94 3.11
CA GLU A 175 -10.89 -22.43 3.75
C GLU A 175 -11.98 -21.35 3.89
N ASP A 176 -11.59 -20.08 3.99
CA ASP A 176 -12.52 -18.95 4.03
C ASP A 176 -12.91 -18.45 2.63
N ILE A 177 -12.09 -18.71 1.61
CA ILE A 177 -12.39 -18.36 0.21
C ILE A 177 -13.33 -19.39 -0.43
N THR A 178 -13.13 -20.68 -0.16
CA THR A 178 -13.87 -21.79 -0.78
C THR A 178 -15.41 -21.62 -0.74
N PRO A 179 -16.03 -21.17 0.38
CA PRO A 179 -17.47 -20.94 0.44
C PRO A 179 -17.99 -19.90 -0.56
N LEU A 180 -17.17 -18.92 -0.96
CA LEU A 180 -17.54 -17.85 -1.89
C LEU A 180 -17.64 -18.33 -3.34
N SER A 181 -17.18 -19.54 -3.67
CA SER A 181 -17.32 -20.13 -5.01
C SER A 181 -18.75 -20.17 -5.55
N LYS A 182 -19.76 -20.06 -4.67
CA LYS A 182 -21.17 -19.95 -5.03
C LYS A 182 -21.59 -18.54 -5.47
N GLU A 183 -20.86 -17.52 -5.02
CA GLU A 183 -21.13 -16.10 -5.28
C GLU A 183 -20.26 -15.55 -6.42
N MET A 184 -19.16 -16.23 -6.75
CA MET A 184 -18.25 -15.85 -7.83
C MET A 184 -18.93 -15.91 -9.22
N PRO A 185 -18.62 -14.96 -10.13
CA PRO A 185 -19.22 -14.90 -11.45
C PRO A 185 -18.66 -15.97 -12.38
N ARG A 186 -19.20 -17.20 -12.29
CA ARG A 186 -18.67 -18.41 -12.97
C ARG A 186 -18.47 -18.22 -14.48
N GLU A 187 -19.43 -17.63 -15.18
CA GLU A 187 -19.32 -17.43 -16.63
C GLU A 187 -18.21 -16.45 -16.99
N LYS A 188 -18.03 -15.40 -16.18
CA LYS A 188 -16.96 -14.42 -16.37
C LYS A 188 -15.58 -15.06 -16.16
N ILE A 189 -15.44 -15.83 -15.08
CA ILE A 189 -14.19 -16.54 -14.77
C ILE A 189 -13.85 -17.54 -15.87
N ARG A 190 -14.82 -18.32 -16.36
CA ARG A 190 -14.60 -19.24 -17.48
C ARG A 190 -14.16 -18.52 -18.74
N LYS A 191 -14.74 -17.35 -19.02
CA LYS A 191 -14.33 -16.51 -20.16
C LYS A 191 -12.87 -16.12 -20.04
N TRP A 192 -12.41 -15.67 -18.86
CA TRP A 192 -11.00 -15.33 -18.63
C TRP A 192 -10.04 -16.49 -18.89
N LEU A 193 -10.40 -17.71 -18.46
CA LEU A 193 -9.54 -18.89 -18.64
C LEU A 193 -9.29 -19.27 -20.10
N ILE A 194 -10.14 -18.81 -21.03
CA ILE A 194 -10.03 -19.12 -22.47
C ILE A 194 -9.72 -17.90 -23.33
N ASP A 195 -9.66 -16.71 -22.73
CA ASP A 195 -9.42 -15.45 -23.42
C ASP A 195 -7.90 -15.24 -23.57
N PRO A 196 -7.37 -15.24 -24.81
CA PRO A 196 -5.92 -15.10 -25.05
C PRO A 196 -5.36 -13.74 -24.63
N ASP A 197 -6.22 -12.74 -24.41
CA ASP A 197 -5.84 -11.40 -23.97
C ASP A 197 -5.90 -11.25 -22.43
N THR A 198 -6.32 -12.29 -21.70
CA THR A 198 -6.19 -12.31 -20.23
C THR A 198 -4.71 -12.58 -19.88
N PRO A 199 -4.05 -11.69 -19.10
CA PRO A 199 -2.61 -11.79 -18.78
C PRO A 199 -2.17 -13.10 -18.14
#